data_AF-A0A195E7B2-F1
#
_entry.id   AF-A0A195E7B2-F1
#
_cell.length_a   1.000
_cell.length_b   1.000
_cell.length_c   1.000
_cell.angle_alpha   90.00
_cell.angle_beta   90.00
_cell.angle_gamma   90.00
#
_symmetry.space_group_name_H-M   'P 1'
#
loop_
_entity.id
_entity.type
_entity.pdbx_description
1 polymer ?
#
loop_
_entity_poly.entity_id
_entity_poly.type
_entity_poly.pdbx_seq_one_letter_code
_entity_poly.pdbx_strand_id
1 'polypeptide(L)'
;IISVIIEVPGQPLQPVNIEPGDVCIICKIVLQIMDKTISIDDDTREAIAKAAHRACNCFPQIVATECNYFENKYGDSIINLLSKGVNSKEICTRLGLCKESIL
;
A
#
# COMPACT_ATOMS: atom_id res chain seq x y z
N ILE A 1 -5.69 1.28 -20.03
CA ILE A 1 -4.42 0.85 -19.40
C ILE A 1 -3.51 2.06 -19.29
N ILE A 2 -3.44 2.69 -18.12
CA ILE A 2 -2.54 3.83 -17.89
C ILE A 2 -1.26 3.24 -17.28
N SER A 3 -0.12 3.43 -17.94
CA SER A 3 1.19 3.10 -17.38
C SER A 3 1.67 4.31 -16.59
N VAL A 4 1.77 4.16 -15.26
CA VAL A 4 2.34 5.18 -14.38
C VAL A 4 3.73 4.73 -13.95
N ILE A 5 4.69 5.65 -14.01
CA ILE A 5 6.03 5.44 -13.46
C ILE A 5 5.99 6.02 -12.03
N ILE A 6 6.00 5.14 -11.04
CA ILE A 6 6.10 5.54 -9.64
C ILE A 6 7.57 5.39 -9.25
N GLU A 7 8.22 6.49 -8.90
CA GLU A 7 9.62 6.49 -8.48
C GLU A 7 9.72 6.07 -7.01
N VAL A 8 10.04 4.80 -6.78
CA VAL A 8 10.18 4.20 -5.46
C VAL A 8 11.68 3.93 -5.21
N PRO A 9 12.37 4.66 -4.31
CA PRO A 9 13.80 4.44 -4.07
C PRO A 9 14.10 3.01 -3.62
N GLY A 10 15.02 2.31 -4.29
CA GLY A 10 15.38 0.93 -3.97
C GLY A 10 14.53 -0.16 -4.62
N GLN A 11 13.56 0.19 -5.49
CA GLN A 11 12.77 -0.78 -6.26
C GLN A 11 12.98 -0.56 -7.77
N PRO A 12 13.03 -1.62 -8.60
CA PRO A 12 13.18 -1.45 -10.04
C PRO A 12 12.01 -0.62 -10.60
N LEU A 13 12.31 0.37 -11.43
CA LEU A 13 11.32 1.17 -12.15
C LEU A 13 10.58 0.23 -13.11
N GLN A 14 9.38 -0.20 -12.72
CA GLN A 14 8.52 -1.01 -13.58
C GLN A 14 7.28 -0.19 -13.96
N PRO A 15 6.89 -0.19 -15.24
CA PRO A 15 5.62 0.40 -15.64
C PRO A 15 4.50 -0.41 -14.99
N VAL A 16 3.82 0.21 -14.01
CA VAL A 16 2.67 -0.41 -13.37
C VAL A 16 1.45 -0.08 -14.22
N ASN A 17 0.80 -1.11 -14.74
CA ASN A 17 -0.49 -0.98 -15.38
C ASN A 17 -1.54 -0.89 -14.27
N ILE A 18 -2.09 0.31 -14.06
CA ILE A 18 -3.17 0.52 -13.11
C ILE A 18 -4.47 0.49 -13.91
N GLU A 19 -5.24 -0.58 -13.78
CA GLU A 19 -6.66 -0.53 -14.12
C GLU A 19 -7.43 0.05 -12.92
N PRO A 20 -8.36 1.00 -13.13
CA PRO A 20 -9.25 1.42 -12.06
C PRO A 20 -10.04 0.19 -11.57
N GLY A 21 -9.72 -0.27 -10.36
CA GLY A 21 -10.22 -1.53 -9.81
C GLY A 21 -9.15 -2.54 -9.44
N ASP A 22 -7.87 -2.30 -9.74
CA ASP A 22 -6.78 -3.21 -9.39
C ASP A 22 -6.32 -2.99 -7.93
N VAL A 23 -7.22 -3.35 -6.99
CA VAL A 23 -7.08 -3.16 -5.54
C VAL A 23 -5.79 -3.79 -4.98
N CYS A 24 -5.27 -4.84 -5.63
CA CYS A 24 -3.98 -5.44 -5.31
C CYS A 24 -2.83 -4.43 -5.43
N ILE A 25 -2.82 -3.65 -6.51
CA ILE A 25 -1.74 -2.70 -6.82
C ILE A 25 -1.75 -1.57 -5.81
N ILE A 26 -2.93 -1.00 -5.54
CA ILE A 26 -3.09 0.06 -4.52
C ILE A 26 -2.60 -0.44 -3.16
N CYS A 27 -2.99 -1.67 -2.77
CA CYS A 27 -2.55 -2.27 -1.52
C CYS A 27 -1.02 -2.39 -1.43
N LYS A 28 -0.38 -2.91 -2.49
CA LYS A 28 1.08 -3.08 -2.52
C LYS A 28 1.81 -1.74 -2.41
N ILE A 29 1.34 -0.71 -3.13
CA ILE A 29 1.98 0.61 -3.11
C ILE A 29 1.80 1.27 -1.73
N VAL A 30 0.61 1.21 -1.14
CA VAL A 30 0.36 1.78 0.20
C VAL A 30 1.32 1.14 1.22
N LEU A 31 1.42 -0.18 1.24
CA LEU A 31 2.31 -0.89 2.17
C LEU A 31 3.80 -0.58 1.92
N GLN A 32 4.21 -0.41 0.66
CA GLN A 32 5.57 0.01 0.32
C GLN A 32 5.88 1.43 0.80
N ILE A 33 4.92 2.35 0.73
CA ILE A 33 5.09 3.70 1.26
C ILE A 33 5.17 3.67 2.78
N MET A 34 4.34 2.82 3.43
CA MET A 34 4.36 2.64 4.87
C MET A 34 5.70 2.09 5.36
N ASP A 35 6.25 1.05 4.72
CA ASP A 35 7.58 0.49 5.03
C ASP A 35 8.71 1.53 4.94
N LYS A 36 8.53 2.58 4.14
CA LYS A 36 9.51 3.66 3.96
C LYS A 36 9.32 4.84 4.90
N THR A 37 8.10 5.00 5.41
CA THR A 37 7.72 6.16 6.24
C THR A 37 7.77 5.81 7.72
N ILE A 38 7.55 4.54 8.06
CA ILE A 38 7.64 4.02 9.42
C ILE A 38 9.11 3.66 9.66
N SER A 39 9.76 4.40 10.56
CA SER A 39 11.08 4.03 11.07
C SER A 39 10.98 2.79 11.96
N ILE A 40 12.03 1.98 12.00
CA ILE A 40 12.17 0.80 12.89
C ILE A 40 11.86 1.12 14.36
N ASP A 41 12.05 2.37 14.77
CA ASP A 41 11.89 2.83 16.16
C ASP A 41 10.50 3.41 16.47
N ASP A 42 9.64 3.63 15.46
CA ASP A 42 8.31 4.26 15.61
C ASP A 42 7.20 3.41 14.96
N ASP A 43 7.17 2.12 15.32
CA ASP A 43 6.08 1.17 15.02
C ASP A 43 4.84 1.40 15.92
N THR A 44 4.57 2.66 16.29
CA THR A 44 3.39 2.98 17.09
C THR A 44 2.13 2.93 16.23
N ARG A 45 1.02 2.46 16.81
CA ARG A 45 -0.27 2.35 16.09
C ARG A 45 -0.71 3.68 15.44
N GLU A 46 -0.34 4.80 16.05
CA GLU A 46 -0.59 6.15 15.54
C GLU A 46 0.30 6.50 14.34
N ALA A 47 1.60 6.16 14.37
CA ALA A 47 2.51 6.35 13.25
C ALA A 47 2.08 5.51 12.04
N ILE A 48 1.69 4.26 12.25
CA ILE A 48 1.17 3.37 11.20
C ILE A 48 -0.11 3.96 10.58
N ALA A 49 -1.04 4.45 11.39
CA ALA A 49 -2.27 5.09 10.89
C ALA A 49 -1.99 6.34 10.06
N LYS A 50 -1.07 7.21 10.53
CA LYS A 50 -0.66 8.40 9.78
C LYS A 50 0.06 8.05 8.47
N ALA A 51 0.87 7.01 8.46
CA ALA A 51 1.56 6.54 7.27
C ALA A 51 0.58 5.98 6.23
N ALA A 52 -0.41 5.18 6.67
CA ALA A 52 -1.48 4.68 5.80
C ALA A 52 -2.26 5.81 5.14
N HIS A 53 -2.64 6.84 5.93
CA HIS A 53 -3.38 7.99 5.42
C HIS A 53 -2.55 8.85 4.46
N ARG A 54 -1.26 9.05 4.74
CA ARG A 54 -0.37 9.83 3.89
C ARG A 54 -0.02 9.12 2.58
N ALA A 55 -0.07 7.80 2.54
CA ALA A 55 0.26 7.04 1.34
C ALA A 55 -0.62 7.44 0.15
N CYS A 56 -1.90 7.76 0.37
CA CYS A 56 -2.80 8.20 -0.68
C CYS A 56 -2.46 9.58 -1.28
N ASN A 57 -1.76 10.43 -0.53
CA ASN A 57 -1.28 11.73 -1.03
C ASN A 57 -0.05 11.59 -1.96
N CYS A 58 0.60 10.42 -1.99
CA CYS A 58 1.69 10.15 -2.92
C CYS A 58 1.20 9.68 -4.30
N PHE A 59 -0.10 9.39 -4.44
CA PHE A 59 -0.67 9.00 -5.72
C PHE A 59 -1.00 10.22 -6.59
N PRO A 60 -0.91 10.10 -7.92
CA PRO A 60 -1.48 11.09 -8.83
C PRO A 60 -2.99 11.26 -8.56
N GLN A 61 -3.54 12.46 -8.80
CA GLN A 61 -4.97 12.76 -8.56
C GLN A 61 -5.93 11.72 -9.16
N ILE A 62 -5.56 11.13 -10.29
CA ILE A 62 -6.38 10.12 -10.98
C ILE A 62 -6.50 8.79 -10.24
N VAL A 63 -5.65 8.52 -9.24
CA VAL A 63 -5.66 7.30 -8.40
C VAL A 63 -5.92 7.62 -6.92
N ALA A 64 -5.85 8.90 -6.54
CA ALA A 64 -6.04 9.34 -5.16
C ALA A 64 -7.44 9.00 -4.63
N THR A 65 -8.48 9.12 -5.45
CA THR A 65 -9.86 8.77 -5.06
C THR A 65 -9.99 7.29 -4.72
N GLU A 66 -9.46 6.41 -5.58
CA GLU A 66 -9.45 4.97 -5.38
C GLU A 66 -8.60 4.57 -4.17
N CYS A 67 -7.46 5.25 -3.96
CA CYS A 67 -6.64 5.04 -2.78
C CYS A 67 -7.39 5.43 -1.49
N ASN A 68 -8.08 6.57 -1.48
CA ASN A 68 -8.86 6.98 -0.31
C ASN A 68 -10.00 5.98 -0.02
N TYR A 69 -10.65 5.43 -1.05
CA TYR A 69 -11.64 4.37 -0.86
C TYR A 69 -10.99 3.09 -0.28
N PHE A 70 -9.82 2.72 -0.79
CA PHE A 70 -9.03 1.60 -0.28
C PHE A 70 -8.65 1.79 1.19
N GLU A 71 -8.14 2.96 1.56
CA GLU A 71 -7.75 3.31 2.92
C GLU A 71 -8.94 3.19 3.88
N ASN A 72 -10.08 3.80 3.53
CA ASN A 72 -11.30 3.71 4.33
C ASN A 72 -11.79 2.27 4.53
N LYS A 73 -11.56 1.40 3.55
CA LYS A 73 -12.04 0.01 3.59
C LYS A 73 -11.07 -0.94 4.30
N TYR A 74 -9.77 -0.74 4.14
CA TYR A 74 -8.74 -1.71 4.55
C TYR A 74 -7.72 -1.16 5.55
N GLY A 75 -7.69 0.15 5.79
CA GLY A 75 -6.69 0.82 6.64
C GLY A 75 -6.62 0.22 8.05
N ASP A 76 -7.74 0.04 8.73
CA ASP A 76 -7.79 -0.57 10.07
C ASP A 76 -7.28 -2.01 10.07
N SER A 77 -7.58 -2.78 9.02
CA SER A 77 -7.12 -4.18 8.89
C SER A 77 -5.62 -4.23 8.65
N ILE A 78 -5.08 -3.32 7.83
CA ILE A 78 -3.64 -3.17 7.59
C ILE A 78 -2.92 -2.83 8.88
N ILE A 79 -3.40 -1.82 9.62
CA ILE A 79 -2.82 -1.41 10.91
C ILE A 79 -2.81 -2.59 11.89
N ASN A 80 -3.93 -3.31 12.03
CA ASN A 80 -4.04 -4.46 12.91
C ASN A 80 -3.07 -5.60 12.53
N LEU A 81 -2.87 -5.85 11.24
CA LEU A 81 -1.92 -6.89 10.78
C LEU A 81 -0.47 -6.45 11.03
N LEU A 82 -0.13 -5.20 10.73
CA LEU A 82 1.20 -4.63 11.02
C LEU A 82 1.50 -4.67 12.53
N SER A 83 0.56 -4.27 13.39
CA SER A 83 0.71 -4.35 14.84
C SER A 83 0.87 -5.76 15.39
N LYS A 84 0.55 -6.79 14.60
CA LYS A 84 0.77 -8.22 14.93
C LYS A 84 2.09 -8.75 14.36
N GLY A 85 2.93 -7.90 13.78
CA GLY A 85 4.19 -8.27 13.16
C GLY A 85 4.05 -9.00 11.83
N VAL A 86 2.90 -8.88 11.15
CA VAL A 86 2.72 -9.46 9.81
C VAL A 86 3.55 -8.66 8.81
N ASN A 87 4.31 -9.37 7.97
CA ASN A 87 5.14 -8.74 6.94
C ASN A 87 4.26 -8.00 5.92
N SER A 88 4.57 -6.73 5.65
CA SER A 88 3.89 -5.87 4.68
C SER A 88 3.73 -6.53 3.31
N LYS A 89 4.69 -7.35 2.87
CA LYS A 89 4.64 -8.08 1.58
C LYS A 89 3.54 -9.15 1.54
N GLU A 90 3.09 -9.65 2.69
CA GLU A 90 2.06 -10.68 2.79
C GLU A 90 0.66 -10.11 3.02
N ILE A 91 0.54 -8.87 3.52
CA ILE A 91 -0.74 -8.31 3.97
C ILE A 91 -1.77 -8.27 2.83
N CYS A 92 -1.38 -7.85 1.62
CA CYS A 92 -2.34 -7.81 0.49
C CYS A 92 -2.88 -9.19 0.10
N THR A 93 -2.07 -10.24 0.26
CA THR A 93 -2.49 -11.62 0.02
C THR A 93 -3.40 -12.12 1.15
N ARG A 94 -3.05 -11.81 2.40
CA ARG A 94 -3.88 -12.16 3.58
C ARG A 94 -5.24 -11.46 3.59
N LEU A 95 -5.31 -10.26 3.03
CA LEU A 95 -6.58 -9.54 2.82
C LEU A 95 -7.36 -10.05 1.59
N GLY A 96 -6.83 -11.03 0.85
CA GLY A 96 -7.46 -11.58 -0.35
C GLY A 96 -7.47 -10.64 -1.55
N LEU A 97 -6.68 -9.56 -1.50
CA LEU A 97 -6.65 -8.52 -2.53
C LEU A 97 -5.71 -8.87 -3.66
N CYS A 98 -4.59 -9.51 -3.32
CA CYS A 98 -3.66 -10.08 -4.27
C CYS A 98 -3.80 -11.60 -4.27
N LYS A 99 -3.67 -12.20 -5.46
CA LYS A 99 -3.40 -13.63 -5.56
C LYS A 99 -2.02 -13.89 -4.96
N GLU A 100 -1.89 -15.00 -4.25
CA GLU A 100 -0.59 -15.55 -3.90
C GLU A 100 0.17 -15.74 -5.21
N SER A 101 1.34 -15.10 -5.35
CA SER A 101 2.14 -15.25 -6.57
C SER A 101 2.51 -16.72 -6.69
N ILE A 102 1.75 -17.48 -7.47
CA ILE A 102 2.16 -18.82 -7.89
C ILE A 102 3.25 -18.60 -8.94
N LEU A 103 4.50 -18.68 -8.46
CA LEU A 103 5.79 -18.73 -9.17
C LEU A 103 6.29 -17.44 -9.83
#